data_AF-A0A7S1PYK8-F1
#
_entry.id   AF-A0A7S1PYK8-F1
#
_cell.length_a   1.000
_cell.length_b   1.000
_cell.length_c   1.000
_cell.angle_alpha   90.00
_cell.angle_beta   90.00
_cell.angle_gamma   90.00
#
_symmetry.space_group_name_H-M   'P 1'
#
loop_
_entity.id
_entity.type
_entity.pdbx_description
1 polymer ?
#
loop_
_entity_poly.entity_id
_entity_poly.type
_entity_poly.pdbx_seq_one_letter_code
_entity_poly.pdbx_strand_id
1 'polypeptide(L)'
;LKRAQPSPLPSQRSSPWGVRRERMSLTTMAARLLLCALCAAVAAADRRARGAAAAQVTPLQKVVQMLEDVKAKGKQEKQAEETEFSEFQEWCEGVRAAKTKSIKEAEAQIMQLQADIQKAEADAETLSGEIADLEATISKAEAEVANATSVRKREKADYLTEHADLSESIDACQRAVSTLQARSADVPQSLAQLRASSAVPSDAKAVISAFLATQSESGREARAPEANAYEFQAGGVVALLEKLELKFKDQL
;
A
#
# COMPACT_ATOMS: atom_id res chain seq x y z
N LEU A 1 -12.66 -4.48 16.43
CA LEU A 1 -13.81 -4.27 15.53
C LEU A 1 -14.52 -5.62 15.30
N LYS A 2 -15.67 -5.77 15.97
CA LYS A 2 -16.80 -6.71 15.78
C LYS A 2 -16.55 -8.11 15.19
N ARG A 3 -16.44 -9.10 16.10
CA ARG A 3 -17.10 -10.41 15.96
C ARG A 3 -18.61 -10.23 16.19
N ALA A 4 -19.45 -10.83 15.35
CA ALA A 4 -20.86 -11.01 15.64
C ALA A 4 -21.29 -12.41 15.19
N GLN A 5 -21.72 -13.19 16.19
CA GLN A 5 -22.42 -14.46 16.13
C GLN A 5 -23.96 -14.18 16.01
N PRO A 6 -24.83 -15.19 15.86
CA PRO A 6 -25.80 -15.33 14.77
C PRO A 6 -27.21 -14.84 15.14
N SER A 7 -28.04 -14.59 14.12
CA SER A 7 -29.46 -14.23 14.30
C SER A 7 -30.40 -15.46 14.26
N PRO A 8 -31.58 -15.39 14.93
CA PRO A 8 -32.41 -16.55 15.28
C PRO A 8 -33.54 -16.86 14.27
N LEU A 9 -34.13 -18.04 14.49
CA LEU A 9 -35.24 -18.73 13.82
C LEU A 9 -36.37 -17.88 13.19
N PRO A 10 -37.04 -18.39 12.13
CA PRO A 10 -38.11 -17.69 11.44
C PRO A 10 -39.41 -17.69 12.26
N SER A 11 -39.89 -16.50 12.62
CA SER A 11 -41.24 -16.25 13.11
C SER A 11 -42.23 -16.15 11.95
N GLN A 12 -43.22 -17.04 11.96
CA GLN A 12 -44.62 -16.82 11.58
C GLN A 12 -44.96 -15.50 10.84
N ARG A 13 -45.33 -15.60 9.57
CA ARG A 13 -46.34 -14.70 8.96
C ARG A 13 -47.05 -15.34 7.76
N SER A 14 -48.28 -15.80 8.05
CA SER A 14 -49.50 -15.76 7.23
C SER A 14 -49.44 -16.16 5.74
N SER A 15 -49.93 -17.37 5.47
CA SER A 15 -50.51 -17.79 4.19
C SER A 15 -51.91 -17.18 3.95
N PRO A 16 -52.34 -16.96 2.68
CA PRO A 16 -53.60 -16.34 2.34
C PRO A 16 -54.67 -17.39 1.98
N TRP A 17 -55.24 -18.08 2.97
CA TRP A 17 -56.42 -18.92 2.75
C TRP A 17 -57.40 -18.71 3.91
N GLY A 18 -58.47 -17.96 3.62
CA GLY A 18 -59.50 -17.58 4.58
C GLY A 18 -60.36 -18.77 4.99
N VAL A 19 -60.27 -19.15 6.26
CA VAL A 19 -61.24 -20.02 6.92
C VAL A 19 -62.52 -19.23 7.13
N ARG A 20 -63.54 -19.49 6.29
CA ARG A 20 -64.88 -18.94 6.42
C ARG A 20 -65.61 -19.67 7.56
N ARG A 21 -65.62 -19.06 8.75
CA ARG A 21 -66.38 -19.50 9.93
C ARG A 21 -67.85 -19.14 9.75
N GLU A 22 -68.65 -20.06 9.25
CA GLU A 22 -70.11 -19.89 9.19
C GLU A 22 -70.75 -20.22 10.55
N ARG A 23 -71.48 -19.23 11.07
CA ARG A 23 -72.24 -19.30 12.33
C ARG A 23 -73.47 -20.17 12.11
N MET A 24 -73.46 -21.41 12.61
CA MET A 24 -74.65 -22.25 12.70
C MET A 24 -75.65 -21.64 13.71
N SER A 25 -76.79 -21.17 13.21
CA SER A 25 -77.88 -20.60 13.98
C SER A 25 -78.63 -21.67 14.77
N LEU A 26 -78.77 -21.45 16.07
CA LEU A 26 -79.40 -22.32 17.08
C LEU A 26 -80.93 -22.58 16.90
N THR A 27 -81.55 -22.10 15.82
CA THR A 27 -83.01 -22.21 15.60
C THR A 27 -83.43 -23.37 14.70
N THR A 28 -82.49 -24.12 14.09
CA THR A 28 -82.81 -25.26 13.19
C THR A 28 -82.69 -26.64 13.86
N MET A 29 -82.17 -26.72 15.08
CA MET A 29 -82.06 -27.98 15.83
C MET A 29 -83.35 -28.39 16.56
N ALA A 30 -84.23 -27.45 16.94
CA ALA A 30 -85.47 -27.75 17.66
C ALA A 30 -86.57 -28.36 16.74
N ALA A 31 -86.55 -28.06 15.44
CA ALA A 31 -87.54 -28.58 14.49
C ALA A 31 -87.22 -29.99 13.95
N ARG A 32 -85.96 -30.46 14.05
CA ARG A 32 -85.54 -31.81 13.63
C ARG A 32 -85.67 -32.85 14.75
N LEU A 33 -85.67 -32.42 16.02
CA LEU A 33 -85.92 -33.28 17.18
C LEU A 33 -87.40 -33.66 17.34
N LEU A 34 -88.32 -32.81 16.88
CA LEU A 34 -89.77 -33.09 16.93
C LEU A 34 -90.29 -33.93 15.75
N LEU A 35 -89.54 -34.06 14.65
CA LEU A 35 -89.92 -34.89 13.49
C LEU A 35 -89.36 -36.32 13.57
N CYS A 36 -88.28 -36.55 14.33
CA CYS A 36 -87.75 -37.91 14.58
C CYS A 36 -88.50 -38.67 15.70
N ALA A 37 -89.23 -37.99 16.59
CA ALA A 37 -90.01 -38.63 17.64
C ALA A 37 -91.35 -39.22 17.14
N LEU A 38 -91.87 -38.76 16.00
CA LEU A 38 -93.12 -39.26 15.42
C LEU A 38 -92.94 -40.51 14.52
N CYS A 39 -91.71 -40.79 14.05
CA CYS A 39 -91.40 -41.97 13.23
C CYS A 39 -90.96 -43.20 14.03
N ALA A 40 -90.61 -43.04 15.31
CA ALA A 40 -90.21 -44.16 16.18
C ALA A 40 -91.41 -44.98 16.71
N ALA A 41 -92.65 -44.48 16.62
CA ALA A 41 -93.86 -45.18 17.05
C ALA A 41 -94.45 -46.14 16.00
N VAL A 42 -94.05 -46.03 14.72
CA VAL A 42 -94.56 -46.85 13.61
C VAL A 42 -93.62 -48.02 13.24
N ALA A 43 -92.45 -48.13 13.89
CA ALA A 43 -91.51 -49.24 13.68
C ALA A 43 -91.60 -50.35 14.75
N ALA A 44 -92.48 -50.21 15.75
CA ALA A 44 -92.64 -51.19 16.83
C ALA A 44 -93.69 -52.30 16.55
N ALA A 45 -94.43 -52.21 15.43
CA ALA A 45 -95.51 -53.14 15.09
C ALA A 45 -95.12 -54.28 14.12
N ASP A 46 -93.91 -54.30 13.57
CA ASP A 46 -93.49 -55.33 12.60
C ASP A 46 -92.51 -56.36 13.20
N ARG A 47 -92.77 -56.74 14.47
CA ARG A 47 -92.01 -57.74 15.21
C ARG A 47 -92.51 -59.17 15.01
N ARG A 48 -93.22 -59.47 13.90
CA ARG A 48 -93.88 -60.77 13.75
C ARG A 48 -93.99 -61.25 12.29
N ALA A 49 -92.86 -61.52 11.66
CA ALA A 49 -92.66 -62.66 10.74
C ALA A 49 -91.36 -62.48 9.95
N ARG A 50 -90.24 -62.95 10.51
CA ARG A 50 -89.11 -63.49 9.74
C ARG A 50 -88.30 -64.37 10.67
N GLY A 51 -88.80 -65.60 10.84
CA GLY A 51 -87.92 -66.71 11.15
C GLY A 51 -86.92 -66.81 10.01
N ALA A 52 -85.68 -66.43 10.27
CA ALA A 52 -84.56 -66.67 9.39
C ALA A 52 -83.59 -67.56 10.15
N ALA A 53 -83.40 -68.75 9.59
CA ALA A 53 -82.60 -69.84 10.10
C ALA A 53 -81.27 -69.39 10.67
N ALA A 54 -80.89 -69.97 11.80
CA ALA A 54 -79.50 -70.09 12.18
C ALA A 54 -78.75 -70.76 11.02
N ALA A 55 -77.99 -69.97 10.26
CA ALA A 55 -77.09 -70.48 9.24
C ALA A 55 -75.97 -71.24 9.94
N GLN A 56 -76.17 -72.54 10.11
CA GLN A 56 -75.09 -73.50 10.31
C GLN A 56 -74.22 -73.40 9.05
N VAL A 57 -73.14 -72.61 9.12
CA VAL A 57 -72.21 -72.42 8.01
C VAL A 57 -71.62 -73.79 7.69
N THR A 58 -72.01 -74.36 6.55
CA THR A 58 -71.49 -75.67 6.12
C THR A 58 -69.98 -75.54 5.84
N PRO A 59 -69.16 -76.57 6.13
CA PRO A 59 -67.72 -76.51 5.91
C PRO A 59 -67.31 -76.13 4.48
N LEU A 60 -68.09 -76.53 3.47
CA LEU A 60 -67.89 -76.13 2.07
C LEU A 60 -68.15 -74.63 1.83
N GLN A 61 -69.15 -74.04 2.48
CA GLN A 61 -69.45 -72.62 2.36
C GLN A 61 -68.40 -71.74 3.06
N LYS A 62 -67.78 -72.24 4.14
CA LYS A 62 -66.58 -71.64 4.75
C LYS A 62 -65.38 -71.62 3.81
N VAL A 63 -65.17 -72.68 3.02
CA VAL A 63 -64.09 -72.72 2.02
C VAL A 63 -64.35 -71.74 0.88
N VAL A 64 -65.59 -71.63 0.40
CA VAL A 64 -65.96 -70.63 -0.62
C VAL A 64 -65.77 -69.21 -0.08
N GLN A 65 -66.18 -68.95 1.17
CA GLN A 65 -65.95 -67.66 1.84
C GLN A 65 -64.45 -67.32 1.96
N MET A 66 -63.60 -68.28 2.34
CA MET A 66 -62.14 -68.05 2.41
C MET A 66 -61.53 -67.78 1.03
N LEU A 67 -62.01 -68.45 -0.03
CA LEU A 67 -61.54 -68.19 -1.39
C LEU A 67 -62.00 -66.81 -1.90
N GLU A 68 -63.21 -66.38 -1.55
CA GLU A 68 -63.71 -65.04 -1.84
C GLU A 68 -62.93 -63.97 -1.07
N ASP A 69 -62.60 -64.21 0.21
CA ASP A 69 -61.78 -63.33 1.05
C ASP A 69 -60.34 -63.24 0.52
N VAL A 70 -59.74 -64.34 0.08
CA VAL A 70 -58.40 -64.34 -0.55
C VAL A 70 -58.43 -63.58 -1.88
N LYS A 71 -59.49 -63.72 -2.68
CA LYS A 71 -59.68 -62.95 -3.92
C LYS A 71 -59.88 -61.46 -3.65
N ALA A 72 -60.62 -61.10 -2.60
CA ALA A 72 -60.82 -59.71 -2.20
C ALA A 72 -59.52 -59.08 -1.69
N LYS A 73 -58.78 -59.79 -0.82
CA LYS A 73 -57.45 -59.37 -0.33
C LYS A 73 -56.46 -59.22 -1.48
N GLY A 74 -56.37 -60.18 -2.40
CA GLY A 74 -55.47 -60.07 -3.55
C GLY A 74 -55.79 -58.90 -4.49
N LYS A 75 -57.05 -58.49 -4.61
CA LYS A 75 -57.42 -57.26 -5.34
C LYS A 75 -57.02 -55.99 -4.59
N GLN A 76 -57.17 -55.98 -3.28
CA GLN A 76 -56.84 -54.83 -2.43
C GLN A 76 -55.31 -54.64 -2.33
N GLU A 77 -54.57 -55.73 -2.11
CA GLU A 77 -53.11 -55.75 -2.08
C GLU A 77 -52.51 -55.34 -3.43
N LYS A 78 -53.09 -55.79 -4.56
CA LYS A 78 -52.66 -55.34 -5.89
C LYS A 78 -52.78 -53.82 -6.05
N GLN A 79 -53.89 -53.21 -5.61
CA GLN A 79 -54.04 -51.75 -5.73
C GLN A 79 -53.14 -50.98 -4.77
N ALA A 80 -52.90 -51.51 -3.57
CA ALA A 80 -51.95 -50.92 -2.63
C ALA A 80 -50.51 -50.97 -3.20
N GLU A 81 -50.09 -52.12 -3.71
CA GLU A 81 -48.75 -52.31 -4.30
C GLU A 81 -48.56 -51.47 -5.57
N GLU A 82 -49.59 -51.33 -6.41
CA GLU A 82 -49.52 -50.47 -7.61
C GLU A 82 -49.32 -48.99 -7.24
N THR A 83 -49.92 -48.53 -6.14
CA THR A 83 -49.75 -47.15 -5.65
C THR A 83 -48.37 -46.95 -5.03
N GLU A 84 -47.93 -47.86 -4.16
CA GLU A 84 -46.59 -47.82 -3.54
C GLU A 84 -45.48 -47.93 -4.59
N PHE A 85 -45.67 -48.74 -5.63
CA PHE A 85 -44.71 -48.88 -6.72
C PHE A 85 -44.61 -47.61 -7.57
N SER A 86 -45.73 -46.92 -7.82
CA SER A 86 -45.74 -45.62 -8.49
C SER A 86 -44.98 -44.58 -7.68
N GLU A 87 -45.24 -44.49 -6.36
CA GLU A 87 -44.53 -43.57 -5.46
C GLU A 87 -43.03 -43.89 -5.40
N PHE A 88 -42.66 -45.17 -5.38
CA PHE A 88 -41.27 -45.59 -5.41
C PHE A 88 -40.57 -45.26 -6.74
N GLN A 89 -41.26 -45.40 -7.88
CA GLN A 89 -40.72 -44.98 -9.17
C GLN A 89 -40.48 -43.48 -9.22
N GLU A 90 -41.45 -42.66 -8.80
CA GLU A 90 -41.30 -41.21 -8.73
C GLU A 90 -40.13 -40.80 -7.81
N TRP A 91 -39.98 -41.48 -6.66
CA TRP A 91 -38.84 -41.26 -5.78
C TRP A 91 -37.51 -41.62 -6.45
N CYS A 92 -37.43 -42.76 -7.14
CA CYS A 92 -36.23 -43.17 -7.87
C CYS A 92 -35.86 -42.18 -8.97
N GLU A 93 -36.84 -41.69 -9.73
CA GLU A 93 -36.63 -40.66 -10.76
C GLU A 93 -36.20 -39.33 -10.15
N GLY A 94 -36.85 -38.90 -9.06
CA GLY A 94 -36.50 -37.68 -8.33
C GLY A 94 -35.08 -37.72 -7.78
N VAL A 95 -34.67 -38.83 -7.15
CA VAL A 95 -33.31 -39.02 -6.65
C VAL A 95 -32.32 -39.06 -7.79
N ARG A 96 -32.60 -39.78 -8.88
CA ARG A 96 -31.72 -39.84 -10.05
C ARG A 96 -31.52 -38.44 -10.65
N ALA A 97 -32.59 -37.69 -10.88
CA ALA A 97 -32.53 -36.33 -11.41
C ALA A 97 -31.75 -35.37 -10.50
N ALA A 98 -32.02 -35.42 -9.18
CA ALA A 98 -31.31 -34.58 -8.20
C ALA A 98 -29.81 -34.90 -8.15
N LYS A 99 -29.43 -36.19 -8.17
CA LYS A 99 -28.02 -36.60 -8.19
C LYS A 99 -27.34 -36.24 -9.50
N THR A 100 -27.97 -36.45 -10.66
CA THR A 100 -27.41 -36.03 -11.95
C THR A 100 -27.22 -34.51 -12.03
N LYS A 101 -28.17 -33.73 -11.49
CA LYS A 101 -28.01 -32.27 -11.41
C LYS A 101 -26.83 -31.88 -10.51
N SER A 102 -26.75 -32.47 -9.32
CA SER A 102 -25.64 -32.21 -8.37
C SER A 102 -24.27 -32.59 -8.95
N ILE A 103 -24.18 -33.68 -9.72
CA ILE A 103 -22.93 -34.07 -10.41
C ILE A 103 -22.54 -33.00 -11.44
N LYS A 104 -23.47 -32.55 -12.28
CA LYS A 104 -23.20 -31.50 -13.28
C LYS A 104 -22.77 -30.18 -12.65
N GLU A 105 -23.42 -29.78 -11.55
CA GLU A 105 -23.06 -28.57 -10.80
C GLU A 105 -21.65 -28.71 -10.19
N ALA A 106 -21.33 -29.88 -9.62
CA ALA A 106 -20.00 -30.15 -9.10
C ALA A 106 -18.92 -30.17 -10.19
N GLU A 107 -19.20 -30.79 -11.35
CA GLU A 107 -18.30 -30.78 -12.52
C GLU A 107 -18.03 -29.35 -13.01
N ALA A 108 -19.07 -28.51 -13.08
CA ALA A 108 -18.92 -27.10 -13.44
C ALA A 108 -18.08 -26.32 -12.42
N GLN A 109 -18.28 -26.56 -11.12
CA GLN A 109 -17.46 -25.96 -10.06
C GLN A 109 -16.00 -26.42 -10.13
N ILE A 110 -15.75 -27.70 -10.40
CA ILE A 110 -14.39 -28.23 -10.57
C ILE A 110 -13.69 -27.53 -11.74
N MET A 111 -14.36 -27.39 -12.89
CA MET A 111 -13.79 -26.69 -14.04
C MET A 111 -13.49 -25.22 -13.73
N GLN A 112 -14.41 -24.53 -13.06
CA GLN A 112 -14.20 -23.13 -12.67
C GLN A 112 -13.01 -22.99 -11.70
N LEU A 113 -12.96 -23.80 -10.65
CA LEU A 113 -11.86 -23.78 -9.68
C LEU A 113 -10.53 -24.14 -10.33
N GLN A 114 -10.51 -25.06 -11.30
CA GLN A 114 -9.30 -25.40 -12.04
C GLN A 114 -8.82 -24.24 -12.92
N ALA A 115 -9.72 -23.51 -13.57
CA ALA A 115 -9.38 -22.29 -14.31
C ALA A 115 -8.86 -21.18 -13.39
N ASP A 116 -9.49 -21.01 -12.22
CA ASP A 116 -9.06 -20.02 -11.22
C ASP A 116 -7.67 -20.36 -10.65
N ILE A 117 -7.37 -21.65 -10.42
CA ILE A 117 -6.04 -22.11 -9.99
C ILE A 117 -4.99 -21.78 -11.06
N GLN A 118 -5.25 -22.13 -12.32
CA GLN A 118 -4.30 -21.84 -13.42
C GLN A 118 -4.04 -20.34 -13.57
N LYS A 119 -5.10 -19.53 -13.42
CA LYS A 119 -4.95 -18.07 -13.43
C LYS A 119 -4.10 -17.59 -12.26
N ALA A 120 -4.39 -18.06 -11.04
CA ALA A 120 -3.63 -17.66 -9.86
C ALA A 120 -2.15 -18.09 -9.93
N GLU A 121 -1.85 -19.25 -10.52
CA GLU A 121 -0.49 -19.72 -10.78
C GLU A 121 0.23 -18.80 -11.78
N ALA A 122 -0.40 -18.46 -12.91
CA ALA A 122 0.17 -17.54 -13.89
C ALA A 122 0.40 -16.12 -13.32
N ASP A 123 -0.55 -15.62 -12.53
CA ASP A 123 -0.45 -14.34 -11.84
C ASP A 123 0.72 -14.38 -10.82
N ALA A 124 0.87 -15.48 -10.08
CA ALA A 124 1.96 -15.66 -9.11
C ALA A 124 3.35 -15.70 -9.79
N GLU A 125 3.49 -16.38 -10.93
CA GLU A 125 4.73 -16.39 -11.70
C GLU A 125 5.08 -15.00 -12.23
N THR A 126 4.10 -14.29 -12.79
CA THR A 126 4.28 -12.93 -13.31
C THR A 126 4.71 -11.96 -12.20
N LEU A 127 4.00 -11.96 -11.07
CA LEU A 127 4.33 -11.10 -9.92
C LEU A 127 5.70 -11.46 -9.32
N SER A 128 6.08 -12.73 -9.31
CA SER A 128 7.41 -13.14 -8.84
C SER A 128 8.52 -12.61 -9.76
N GLY A 129 8.29 -12.60 -11.07
CA GLY A 129 9.19 -11.99 -12.04
C GLY A 129 9.31 -10.47 -11.84
N GLU A 130 8.19 -9.77 -11.70
CA GLU A 130 8.17 -8.32 -11.44
C GLU A 130 8.89 -7.96 -10.13
N ILE A 131 8.74 -8.77 -9.08
CA ILE A 131 9.47 -8.57 -7.81
C ILE A 131 10.98 -8.67 -8.04
N ALA A 132 11.45 -9.68 -8.76
CA ALA A 132 12.87 -9.85 -9.05
C ALA A 132 13.46 -8.69 -9.86
N ASP A 133 12.71 -8.19 -10.85
CA ASP A 133 13.12 -7.02 -11.64
C ASP A 133 13.16 -5.72 -10.81
N LEU A 134 12.18 -5.53 -9.93
CA LEU A 134 12.14 -4.40 -9.01
C LEU A 134 13.28 -4.46 -8.00
N GLU A 135 13.58 -5.63 -7.43
CA GLU A 135 14.74 -5.83 -6.53
C GLU A 135 16.05 -5.50 -7.23
N ALA A 136 16.23 -5.96 -8.48
CA ALA A 136 17.41 -5.63 -9.28
C ALA A 136 17.52 -4.13 -9.56
N THR A 137 16.38 -3.46 -9.81
CA THR A 137 16.33 -2.01 -10.06
C THR A 137 16.64 -1.21 -8.80
N ILE A 138 16.11 -1.62 -7.64
CA ILE A 138 16.40 -1.01 -6.34
C ILE A 138 17.90 -1.13 -6.02
N SER A 139 18.48 -2.32 -6.17
CA SER A 139 19.90 -2.56 -5.93
C SER A 139 20.80 -1.66 -6.79
N LYS A 140 20.47 -1.50 -8.08
CA LYS A 140 21.18 -0.56 -8.98
C LYS A 140 21.02 0.90 -8.52
N ALA A 141 19.80 1.32 -8.20
CA ALA A 141 19.53 2.68 -7.76
C ALA A 141 20.25 3.01 -6.43
N GLU A 142 20.31 2.09 -5.48
CA GLU A 142 21.07 2.25 -4.24
C GLU A 142 22.57 2.39 -4.49
N ALA A 143 23.13 1.57 -5.40
CA ALA A 143 24.52 1.69 -5.81
C ALA A 143 24.81 3.03 -6.50
N GLU A 144 23.93 3.49 -7.38
CA GLU A 144 24.03 4.79 -8.04
C GLU A 144 23.98 5.95 -7.04
N VAL A 145 23.05 5.92 -6.07
CA VAL A 145 22.95 6.93 -5.00
C VAL A 145 24.21 6.93 -4.14
N ALA A 146 24.74 5.77 -3.78
CA ALA A 146 25.98 5.66 -3.00
C ALA A 146 27.17 6.25 -3.76
N ASN A 147 27.31 5.91 -5.05
CA ASN A 147 28.35 6.45 -5.92
C ASN A 147 28.22 7.96 -6.11
N ALA A 148 27.03 8.46 -6.42
CA ALA A 148 26.76 9.88 -6.58
C ALA A 148 27.03 10.67 -5.28
N THR A 149 26.68 10.10 -4.13
CA THR A 149 26.96 10.70 -2.81
C THR A 149 28.46 10.73 -2.53
N SER A 150 29.19 9.68 -2.88
CA SER A 150 30.66 9.63 -2.75
C SER A 150 31.34 10.68 -3.63
N VAL A 151 30.92 10.79 -4.89
CA VAL A 151 31.42 11.80 -5.84
C VAL A 151 31.13 13.20 -5.31
N ARG A 152 29.89 13.50 -4.89
CA ARG A 152 29.54 14.81 -4.32
C ARG A 152 30.34 15.16 -3.06
N LYS A 153 30.65 14.18 -2.20
CA LYS A 153 31.48 14.41 -1.01
C LYS A 153 32.91 14.77 -1.39
N ARG A 154 33.48 14.10 -2.40
CA ARG A 154 34.81 14.38 -2.93
C ARG A 154 34.86 15.76 -3.59
N GLU A 155 33.94 16.04 -4.51
CA GLU A 155 33.82 17.35 -5.17
C GLU A 155 33.63 18.48 -4.16
N LYS A 156 32.83 18.26 -3.12
CA LYS A 156 32.67 19.25 -2.04
C LYS A 156 33.98 19.46 -1.27
N ALA A 157 34.73 18.41 -0.97
CA ALA A 157 36.01 18.53 -0.26
C ALA A 157 37.05 19.26 -1.13
N ASP A 158 37.13 18.92 -2.40
CA ASP A 158 38.00 19.57 -3.38
C ASP A 158 37.62 21.05 -3.51
N TYR A 159 36.33 21.36 -3.67
CA TYR A 159 35.82 22.75 -3.73
C TYR A 159 36.13 23.55 -2.47
N LEU A 160 35.96 22.98 -1.27
CA LEU A 160 36.28 23.69 -0.03
C LEU A 160 37.77 24.00 0.10
N THR A 161 38.63 23.11 -0.37
CA THR A 161 40.08 23.31 -0.37
C THR A 161 40.46 24.39 -1.38
N GLU A 162 39.97 24.29 -2.62
CA GLU A 162 40.22 25.29 -3.68
C GLU A 162 39.67 26.67 -3.30
N HIS A 163 38.46 26.74 -2.72
CA HIS A 163 37.89 27.99 -2.23
C HIS A 163 38.74 28.61 -1.11
N ALA A 164 39.28 27.79 -0.20
CA ALA A 164 40.17 28.27 0.86
C ALA A 164 41.49 28.82 0.27
N ASP A 165 42.12 28.09 -0.65
CA ASP A 165 43.36 28.48 -1.30
C ASP A 165 43.22 29.78 -2.12
N LEU A 166 42.09 29.92 -2.85
CA LEU A 166 41.77 31.14 -3.59
C LEU A 166 41.50 32.32 -2.65
N SER A 167 40.76 32.10 -1.56
CA SER A 167 40.48 33.14 -0.56
C SER A 167 41.78 33.62 0.10
N GLU A 168 42.66 32.71 0.51
CA GLU A 168 43.97 33.05 1.08
C GLU A 168 44.86 33.79 0.07
N SER A 169 44.81 33.38 -1.21
CA SER A 169 45.55 34.04 -2.30
C SER A 169 45.06 35.46 -2.56
N ILE A 170 43.74 35.70 -2.51
CA ILE A 170 43.15 37.05 -2.60
C ILE A 170 43.62 37.91 -1.44
N ASP A 171 43.54 37.39 -0.21
CA ASP A 171 43.98 38.12 0.98
C ASP A 171 45.49 38.42 0.96
N ALA A 172 46.31 37.48 0.47
CA ALA A 172 47.74 37.67 0.30
C ALA A 172 48.06 38.75 -0.74
N CYS A 173 47.35 38.77 -1.87
CA CYS A 173 47.49 39.81 -2.89
C CYS A 173 47.11 41.19 -2.32
N GLN A 174 46.00 41.29 -1.58
CA GLN A 174 45.57 42.54 -0.94
C GLN A 174 46.60 43.06 0.08
N ARG A 175 47.15 42.18 0.92
CA ARG A 175 48.21 42.54 1.87
C ARG A 175 49.49 42.98 1.17
N ALA A 176 49.86 42.31 0.07
CA ALA A 176 51.03 42.66 -0.74
C ALA A 176 50.86 44.04 -1.40
N VAL A 177 49.69 44.30 -1.99
CA VAL A 177 49.35 45.62 -2.56
C VAL A 177 49.41 46.70 -1.48
N SER A 178 48.78 46.49 -0.32
CA SER A 178 48.81 47.43 0.81
C SER A 178 50.23 47.71 1.30
N THR A 179 51.08 46.69 1.44
CA THR A 179 52.48 46.84 1.89
C THR A 179 53.33 47.59 0.86
N LEU A 180 53.16 47.28 -0.43
CA LEU A 180 53.89 47.96 -1.51
C LEU A 180 53.46 49.41 -1.65
N GLN A 181 52.16 49.70 -1.50
CA GLN A 181 51.64 51.07 -1.46
C GLN A 181 52.11 51.83 -0.22
N ALA A 182 52.18 51.19 0.95
CA ALA A 182 52.71 51.83 2.15
C ALA A 182 54.21 52.16 2.06
N ARG A 183 54.98 51.37 1.30
CA ARG A 183 56.42 51.55 1.08
C ARG A 183 56.74 52.34 -0.20
N SER A 184 55.74 52.92 -0.89
CA SER A 184 55.92 53.59 -2.20
C SER A 184 56.66 54.93 -2.16
N ALA A 185 57.61 55.08 -1.24
CA ALA A 185 58.49 56.22 -1.16
C ALA A 185 59.87 55.83 -1.70
N ASP A 186 60.47 56.73 -2.48
CA ASP A 186 61.88 56.61 -2.82
C ASP A 186 62.72 56.63 -1.53
N VAL A 187 63.72 55.77 -1.47
CA VAL A 187 64.66 55.77 -0.35
C VAL A 187 65.79 56.73 -0.71
N PRO A 188 65.83 57.95 -0.15
CA PRO A 188 66.89 58.90 -0.45
C PRO A 188 68.24 58.34 0.02
N GLN A 189 69.25 58.34 -0.86
CA GLN A 189 70.61 57.88 -0.55
C GLN A 189 71.44 58.94 0.19
N SER A 190 70.80 59.93 0.83
CA SER A 190 71.55 61.05 1.40
C SER A 190 72.21 60.61 2.72
N LEU A 191 73.55 60.66 2.76
CA LEU A 191 74.32 60.48 3.99
C LEU A 191 73.89 61.47 5.10
N ALA A 192 73.30 62.60 4.70
CA ALA A 192 72.70 63.59 5.58
C ALA A 192 71.50 63.06 6.38
N GLN A 193 70.72 62.10 5.86
CA GLN A 193 69.60 61.49 6.57
C GLN A 193 70.04 60.45 7.60
N LEU A 194 71.16 59.75 7.36
CA LEU A 194 71.74 58.83 8.34
C LEU A 194 72.16 59.55 9.63
N ARG A 195 72.52 60.84 9.54
CA ARG A 195 72.77 61.71 10.70
C ARG A 195 71.54 61.85 11.61
N ALA A 196 70.34 61.88 11.02
CA ALA A 196 69.07 62.04 11.73
C ALA A 196 68.48 60.72 12.26
N SER A 197 69.00 59.57 11.81
CA SER A 197 68.53 58.26 12.24
C SER A 197 68.90 57.97 13.70
N SER A 198 67.95 57.42 14.47
CA SER A 198 68.17 56.95 15.85
C SER A 198 68.98 55.66 15.92
N ALA A 199 69.13 54.93 14.80
CA ALA A 199 69.85 53.66 14.73
C ALA A 199 71.39 53.80 14.66
N VAL A 200 71.91 55.03 14.50
CA VAL A 200 73.35 55.29 14.38
C VAL A 200 73.93 55.75 15.73
N PRO A 201 75.00 55.11 16.26
CA PRO A 201 75.69 55.53 17.47
C PRO A 201 76.22 56.97 17.39
N SER A 202 76.33 57.67 18.52
CA SER A 202 76.79 59.08 18.60
C SER A 202 78.14 59.30 17.92
N ASP A 203 79.06 58.35 18.06
CA ASP A 203 80.42 58.46 17.53
C ASP A 203 80.42 58.39 15.99
N ALA A 204 79.60 57.50 15.42
CA ALA A 204 79.42 57.40 13.98
C ALA A 204 78.72 58.64 13.39
N LYS A 205 77.79 59.27 14.13
CA LYS A 205 77.16 60.54 13.72
C LYS A 205 78.18 61.68 13.63
N ALA A 206 79.13 61.75 14.58
CA ALA A 206 80.19 62.74 14.58
C ALA A 206 81.11 62.57 13.36
N VAL A 207 81.54 61.33 13.07
CA VAL A 207 82.38 61.01 11.90
C VAL A 207 81.67 61.32 10.58
N ILE A 208 80.39 60.96 10.45
CA ILE A 208 79.58 61.28 9.27
C ILE A 208 79.44 62.79 9.09
N SER A 209 79.23 63.54 10.18
CA SER A 209 79.11 65.00 10.12
C SER A 209 80.43 65.69 9.74
N ALA A 210 81.57 65.18 10.21
CA ALA A 210 82.89 65.67 9.84
C ALA A 210 83.18 65.37 8.36
N PHE A 211 82.87 64.17 7.87
CA PHE A 211 83.05 63.80 6.47
C PHE A 211 82.22 64.68 5.53
N LEU A 212 80.96 64.97 5.88
CA LEU A 212 80.09 65.88 5.11
C LEU A 212 80.60 67.34 5.13
N ALA A 213 81.14 67.81 6.25
CA ALA A 213 81.71 69.15 6.36
C ALA A 213 83.00 69.29 5.53
N THR A 214 83.91 68.32 5.59
CA THR A 214 85.16 68.32 4.81
C THR A 214 84.91 68.27 3.30
N GLN A 215 83.91 67.50 2.86
CA GLN A 215 83.54 67.38 1.45
C GLN A 215 82.92 68.68 0.89
N SER A 216 82.40 69.57 1.75
CA SER A 216 81.82 70.86 1.34
C SER A 216 82.85 71.96 1.07
N GLU A 217 84.09 71.81 1.54
CA GLU A 217 85.16 72.82 1.34
C GLU A 217 86.07 72.53 0.14
N SER A 218 86.19 71.27 -0.31
CA SER A 218 86.93 70.91 -1.53
C SER A 218 86.07 71.17 -2.79
N GLY A 219 86.28 72.32 -3.42
CA GLY A 219 85.48 72.81 -4.54
C GLY A 219 85.42 71.91 -5.79
N ARG A 220 84.18 71.72 -6.27
CA ARG A 220 83.73 71.34 -7.62
C ARG A 220 84.28 70.02 -8.20
N GLU A 221 83.43 69.00 -8.24
CA GLU A 221 82.86 68.46 -9.48
C GLU A 221 81.80 67.39 -9.16
N ALA A 222 80.68 67.45 -9.89
CA ALA A 222 79.47 66.66 -9.71
C ALA A 222 78.78 66.82 -8.34
N ARG A 223 77.83 67.77 -8.23
CA ARG A 223 76.60 67.45 -7.48
C ARG A 223 76.01 66.26 -8.22
N ALA A 224 76.41 65.05 -7.83
CA ALA A 224 75.81 63.83 -8.35
C ALA A 224 74.30 64.05 -8.26
N PRO A 225 73.51 63.74 -9.31
CA PRO A 225 72.07 63.80 -9.20
C PRO A 225 71.71 63.09 -7.90
N GLU A 226 70.77 63.65 -7.13
CA GLU A 226 70.22 63.00 -5.94
C GLU A 226 69.58 61.69 -6.38
N ALA A 227 70.43 60.68 -6.60
CA ALA A 227 70.05 59.37 -6.99
C ALA A 227 69.52 58.75 -5.71
N ASN A 228 68.25 58.42 -5.74
CA ASN A 228 67.67 57.63 -4.69
C ASN A 228 68.47 56.32 -4.58
N ALA A 229 68.70 55.85 -3.35
CA ALA A 229 69.37 54.57 -3.12
C ALA A 229 68.55 53.43 -3.76
N TYR A 230 67.24 53.67 -3.82
CA TYR A 230 66.24 52.85 -4.45
C TYR A 230 65.13 53.78 -4.96
N GLU A 231 64.85 53.73 -6.27
CA GLU A 231 63.65 54.32 -6.86
C GLU A 231 62.52 53.30 -6.82
N PHE A 232 61.31 53.73 -6.46
CA PHE A 232 60.17 52.84 -6.40
C PHE A 232 59.74 52.37 -7.81
N GLN A 233 60.22 51.20 -8.21
CA GLN A 233 59.88 50.56 -9.50
C GLN A 233 58.73 49.54 -9.39
N ALA A 234 58.08 49.43 -8.22
CA ALA A 234 57.09 48.38 -7.98
C ALA A 234 55.68 48.67 -8.55
N GLY A 235 55.46 49.81 -9.23
CA GLY A 235 54.15 50.14 -9.83
C GLY A 235 53.64 49.10 -10.84
N GLY A 236 54.53 48.53 -11.66
CA GLY A 236 54.16 47.43 -12.57
C GLY A 236 53.85 46.11 -11.83
N VAL A 237 54.48 45.88 -10.68
CA VAL A 237 54.23 44.70 -9.84
C VAL A 237 52.89 44.84 -9.10
N VAL A 238 52.55 46.06 -8.66
CA VAL A 238 51.23 46.36 -8.04
C VAL A 238 50.10 46.12 -9.05
N ALA A 239 50.22 46.63 -10.28
CA ALA A 239 49.21 46.40 -11.32
C ALA A 239 49.05 44.92 -11.69
N LEU A 240 50.13 44.13 -11.63
CA LEU A 240 50.07 42.68 -11.82
C LEU A 240 49.34 41.98 -10.67
N LEU A 241 49.59 42.38 -9.43
CA LEU A 241 48.94 41.82 -8.23
C LEU A 241 47.44 42.15 -8.20
N GLU A 242 47.05 43.38 -8.54
CA GLU A 242 45.63 43.76 -8.68
C GLU A 242 44.92 42.94 -9.77
N LYS A 243 45.60 42.67 -10.89
CA LYS A 243 45.07 41.83 -11.97
C LYS A 243 44.96 40.35 -11.55
N LEU A 244 45.87 39.85 -10.73
CA LEU A 244 45.80 38.51 -10.16
C LEU A 244 44.66 38.39 -9.13
N GLU A 245 44.50 39.40 -8.28
CA GLU A 245 43.40 39.47 -7.32
C GLU A 245 42.03 39.42 -8.02
N LEU A 246 41.85 40.20 -9.10
CA LEU A 246 40.62 40.16 -9.91
C LEU A 246 40.39 38.77 -10.51
N LYS A 247 41.43 38.12 -11.05
CA LYS A 247 41.31 36.78 -11.61
C LYS A 247 40.91 35.73 -10.57
N PHE A 248 41.48 35.80 -9.36
CA PHE A 248 41.11 34.88 -8.30
C PHE A 248 39.69 35.14 -7.79
N LYS A 249 39.25 36.40 -7.75
CA LYS A 249 37.85 36.76 -7.47
C LYS A 249 36.88 36.27 -8.54
N ASP A 250 37.28 36.28 -9.81
CA ASP A 250 36.47 35.76 -10.92
C ASP A 250 36.37 34.22 -10.92
N GLN A 251 37.33 33.54 -10.30
CA GLN A 251 37.37 32.07 -10.20
C GLN A 251 36.67 31.52 -8.94
N LEU A 252 36.26 32.39 -8.02
CA LEU A 252 35.58 32.05 -6.77
C LEU A 252 34.05 31.99 -6.96
#